data_AF-M1R297-F1
#
_entry.id   AF-M1R297-F1
#
_cell.length_a   1.000
_cell.length_b   1.000
_cell.length_c   1.000
_cell.angle_alpha   90.00
_cell.angle_beta   90.00
_cell.angle_gamma   90.00
#
_symmetry.space_group_name_H-M   'P 1'
#
loop_
_entity.id
_entity.type
_entity.pdbx_description
1 polymer ?
#
loop_
_entity_poly.entity_id
_entity_poly.type
_entity_poly.pdbx_seq_one_letter_code
_entity_poly.pdbx_strand_id
1 'polypeptide(L)' 'DISYTSVTALPSKGLEHLKELIARNTWTLKKLPLSLSFLHLTRADLSYPSHCCAFKNQKKIRG' A
#
# COMPACT_ATOMS: atom_id res chain seq x y z
N ASP A 1 -9.67 4.47 -1.89
CA ASP A 1 -9.88 3.81 -0.59
C ASP A 1 -10.42 2.40 -0.87
N ILE A 2 -9.91 1.39 -0.16
CA ILE A 2 -10.36 -0.01 -0.23
C ILE A 2 -10.59 -0.57 1.19
N SER A 3 -10.95 0.30 2.13
CA SER A 3 -11.19 -0.07 3.52
C SER A 3 -12.44 -0.96 3.63
N TYR A 4 -12.44 -1.89 4.59
CA TYR A 4 -13.53 -2.85 4.83
C TYR A 4 -13.87 -3.75 3.63
N THR A 5 -12.95 -3.88 2.68
CA THR A 5 -13.13 -4.76 1.54
C THR A 5 -12.44 -6.11 1.77
N SER A 6 -12.89 -7.12 1.04
CA SER A 6 -12.26 -8.45 1.01
C SER A 6 -11.28 -8.60 -0.16
N VAL A 7 -10.68 -7.49 -0.61
CA VAL A 7 -9.69 -7.50 -1.70
C VAL A 7 -8.47 -8.33 -1.25
N THR A 8 -8.09 -9.31 -2.06
CA THR A 8 -7.00 -10.25 -1.74
C THR A 8 -5.67 -9.83 -2.34
N ALA A 9 -5.69 -9.06 -3.43
CA ALA A 9 -4.51 -8.57 -4.12
C ALA A 9 -4.79 -7.22 -4.76
N LEU A 10 -3.76 -6.37 -4.81
CA LEU A 10 -3.78 -5.12 -5.57
C LEU A 10 -3.14 -5.33 -6.95
N PRO A 11 -3.62 -4.63 -7.98
CA PRO A 11 -2.99 -4.64 -9.29
C PRO A 11 -1.58 -4.05 -9.20
N SER A 12 -0.60 -4.66 -9.87
CA SER A 12 0.79 -4.18 -9.89
C SER A 12 1.04 -3.04 -10.90
N LYS A 13 0.09 -2.81 -11.81
CA LYS A 13 0.14 -1.74 -12.83
C LYS A 13 -0.94 -0.70 -12.56
N GLY A 14 -0.64 0.57 -12.86
CA GLY A 14 -1.58 1.68 -12.71
C GLY A 14 -1.66 2.29 -11.31
N LEU A 15 -0.88 1.80 -10.34
CA LEU A 15 -0.79 2.38 -8.99
C LEU A 15 0.41 3.34 -8.84
N GLU A 16 1.14 3.59 -9.91
CA GLU A 16 2.37 4.39 -9.94
C GLU A 16 2.13 5.85 -9.54
N HIS A 17 0.99 6.40 -9.94
CA HIS A 17 0.56 7.77 -9.63
C HIS A 17 -0.33 7.87 -8.38
N LEU A 18 -0.55 6.75 -7.68
CA LEU A 18 -1.42 6.72 -6.52
C LEU A 18 -0.72 7.36 -5.33
N LYS A 19 -1.31 8.43 -4.78
CA LYS A 19 -0.75 9.20 -3.66
C LYS A 19 -1.14 8.63 -2.30
N GLU A 20 -2.38 8.16 -2.17
CA GLU A 20 -2.94 7.70 -0.91
C GLU A 20 -3.61 6.34 -1.04
N LEU A 21 -3.08 5.34 -0.33
CA LEU A 21 -3.63 4.00 -0.23
C LEU A 21 -4.20 3.78 1.16
N ILE A 22 -5.48 3.45 1.25
CA ILE A 22 -6.17 3.17 2.50
C ILE A 22 -6.82 1.80 2.37
N ALA A 23 -6.44 0.87 3.23
CA ALA A 23 -6.89 -0.51 3.31
C ALA A 23 -7.05 -0.91 4.79
N ARG A 24 -7.99 -0.24 5.47
CA ARG A 24 -8.36 -0.52 6.86
C ARG A 24 -9.28 -1.74 6.92
N ASN A 25 -9.16 -2.57 7.96
CA ASN A 25 -9.94 -3.80 8.14
C ASN A 25 -9.96 -4.79 6.94
N THR A 26 -8.93 -4.76 6.09
CA THR A 26 -8.75 -5.56 4.87
C THR A 26 -7.83 -6.76 5.15
N TRP A 27 -8.28 -7.71 5.96
CA TRP A 27 -7.49 -8.87 6.42
C TRP A 27 -7.16 -9.87 5.31
N THR A 28 -7.89 -9.82 4.21
CA THR A 28 -7.69 -10.67 3.03
C THR A 28 -6.51 -10.22 2.18
N LEU A 29 -6.08 -8.96 2.31
CA LEU A 29 -4.99 -8.37 1.53
C LEU A 29 -3.63 -8.78 2.11
N LYS A 30 -3.26 -10.05 1.90
CA LYS A 30 -2.00 -10.64 2.38
C LYS A 30 -0.81 -10.30 1.49
N LYS A 31 -1.06 -10.06 0.20
CA LYS A 31 -0.03 -9.76 -0.81
C LYS A 31 -0.20 -8.31 -1.26
N LEU A 32 0.74 -7.45 -0.89
CA LEU A 32 0.91 -6.17 -1.53
C LEU A 32 1.94 -6.29 -2.65
N PRO A 33 1.65 -5.77 -3.86
CA PRO A 33 2.64 -5.69 -4.91
C PRO A 33 3.83 -4.87 -4.36
N LEU A 34 5.03 -5.36 -4.64
CA LEU A 34 6.28 -4.78 -4.17
C LEU A 34 6.28 -3.26 -4.38
N SER A 35 6.83 -2.57 -3.39
CA SER A 35 6.89 -1.11 -3.19
C SER A 35 7.14 -0.31 -4.48
N LEU A 36 7.84 -0.88 -5.46
CA LEU A 36 8.05 -0.31 -6.80
C LEU A 36 6.77 0.13 -7.52
N SER A 37 5.63 -0.51 -7.25
CA SER A 37 4.33 -0.15 -7.86
C SER A 37 3.73 1.13 -7.27
N PHE A 38 4.27 1.62 -6.15
CA PHE A 38 3.75 2.73 -5.35
C PHE A 38 4.74 3.90 -5.32
N LEU A 39 5.25 4.28 -6.49
CA LEU A 39 6.34 5.26 -6.65
C LEU A 39 5.99 6.64 -6.07
N HIS A 40 4.74 7.09 -6.21
CA HIS A 40 4.29 8.41 -5.73
C HIS A 40 3.45 8.35 -4.44
N LEU A 41 3.47 7.22 -3.73
CA LEU A 41 2.66 7.02 -2.54
C LEU A 41 3.19 7.82 -1.35
N THR A 42 2.43 8.83 -0.94
CA THR A 42 2.73 9.68 0.22
C THR A 42 2.00 9.23 1.48
N ARG A 43 0.91 8.48 1.37
CA ARG A 43 0.17 7.95 2.52
C ARG A 43 -0.27 6.52 2.30
N ALA A 44 -0.02 5.66 3.29
CA ALA A 44 -0.44 4.27 3.30
C ALA A 44 -1.05 3.98 4.67
N ASP A 45 -2.29 3.48 4.70
CA ASP A 45 -2.98 3.07 5.91
C ASP A 45 -3.42 1.62 5.69
N LEU A 46 -2.66 0.68 6.25
CA LEU A 46 -2.84 -0.75 6.04
C LEU A 46 -3.28 -1.43 7.32
N SER A 47 -4.14 -2.43 7.20
CA SER A 47 -4.59 -3.24 8.34
C SER A 47 -3.44 -3.99 9.01
N TYR A 48 -2.45 -4.43 8.23
CA TYR A 48 -1.29 -5.13 8.75
C TYR A 48 -0.13 -4.15 9.03
N PRO A 49 0.27 -3.95 10.30
CA PRO A 49 1.36 -3.04 10.65
C PRO A 49 2.73 -3.52 10.15
N SER A 50 2.91 -4.82 9.94
CA SER A 50 4.13 -5.39 9.32
C SER A 50 4.38 -4.84 7.91
N HIS A 51 3.31 -4.62 7.13
CA HIS A 51 3.40 -4.05 5.79
C HIS A 51 3.66 -2.54 5.82
N CYS A 52 3.32 -1.84 6.92
CA CYS A 52 3.53 -0.40 7.05
C CYS A 52 5.03 -0.02 7.01
N CYS A 53 5.92 -0.90 7.49
CA CYS A 53 7.37 -0.64 7.51
C CYS A 53 8.00 -0.59 6.11
N ALA A 54 7.50 -1.40 5.17
CA ALA A 54 7.97 -1.41 3.78
C ALA A 54 7.70 -0.07 3.06
N PHE A 55 6.54 0.54 3.32
CA PHE A 55 6.19 1.86 2.77
C PHE A 55 6.86 3.00 3.54
N LYS A 56 7.10 2.84 4.85
CA LYS A 56 7.80 3.83 5.66
C LYS A 56 9.24 4.04 5.20
N ASN A 57 9.94 2.99 4.77
CA ASN A 57 11.29 3.10 4.22
C ASN A 57 11.34 3.66 2.80
N GLN A 58 10.27 3.54 2.00
CA GLN A 58 10.17 4.25 0.71
C GLN A 58 10.07 5.77 0.87
N LYS A 59 9.49 6.25 1.97
CA LYS A 59 9.51 7.70 2.24
C LYS A 59 10.91 8.24 2.52
N LYS A 60 11.87 7.38 2.85
CA LYS A 60 13.25 7.77 3.19
C LYS A 60 14.20 7.89 1.98
N ILE A 61 13.82 7.42 0.79
CA ILE A 61 14.62 7.60 -0.44
C ILE A 61 14.40 8.97 -1.13
N ARG A 62 13.62 9.88 -0.49
CA ARG A 62 13.71 11.32 -0.73
C ARG A 62 14.45 11.94 0.47
N GLY A 63 15.76 11.82 0.44
CA GLY A 63 16.71 12.47 1.35
C GLY A 63 18.03 12.58 0.63
#